data_AF-A0A960KC75-F1
#
_entry.id   AF-A0A960KC75-F1
#
_cell.length_a   1.000
_cell.length_b   1.000
_cell.length_c   1.000
_cell.angle_alpha   90.00
_cell.angle_beta   90.00
_cell.angle_gamma   90.00
#
_symmetry.space_group_name_H-M   'P 1'
#
loop_
_entity.id
_entity.type
_entity.pdbx_description
1 polymer ?
#
loop_
_entity_poly.entity_id
_entity_poly.type
_entity_poly.pdbx_seq_one_letter_code
_entity_poly.pdbx_strand_id
1 'polypeptide(L)'
;DGHDLLDASYVDIDPATLVAAGLDGELTNQRDLGRGTLTDLLEAPLVGTWRLDHHVDENALDQLRQRGIFRVIVPSSAVHGGVLDPAQGPAGESTVRLAAASPTFTLGATAPGDPVLAAHRLLARLATVATDRTVSARVVVDVVAAIADPTTLGIVLDALAEGSPWFASTTLDALLDASSPTEAELQPADPVDLGTYPDELTGGRRELASYASMVGKEGQLIADSERTLTVSAAAGLDLDQRWGDVRQVREALAGPFDSIHLPAEDTVTLGARDATFPVTIRSELGQPADVVIELQASDRLEFPSNRIPVTLEGERTTVSIHVRTRASGDTPVLITVRSPDDQTLLAESRYVVRSTAISGVGLVLTLGAAAFLAVWWARHWLRARRARNEPSPADSPEPM
;
A
#
# COMPACT_ATOMS: atom_id res chain seq x y z
N ASP A 1 -12.51 -5.45 38.90
CA ASP A 1 -13.14 -5.24 37.57
C ASP A 1 -13.57 -3.79 37.45
N GLY A 2 -12.76 -2.97 36.78
CA GLY A 2 -12.99 -1.51 36.70
C GLY A 2 -11.95 -0.75 35.87
N HIS A 3 -11.15 -1.45 35.07
CA HIS A 3 -10.19 -0.86 34.15
C HIS A 3 -10.37 -1.52 32.78
N ASP A 4 -10.20 -0.74 31.72
CA ASP A 4 -10.21 -1.21 30.34
C ASP A 4 -8.89 -0.78 29.70
N LEU A 5 -8.23 -1.68 28.96
CA LEU A 5 -7.14 -1.31 28.07
C LEU A 5 -7.75 -0.74 26.78
N LEU A 6 -7.45 0.51 26.44
CA LEU A 6 -8.02 1.16 25.26
C LEU A 6 -7.17 0.93 24.01
N ASP A 7 -7.82 1.03 22.85
CA ASP A 7 -7.11 1.13 21.59
C ASP A 7 -6.30 2.44 21.57
N ALA A 8 -5.12 2.39 20.97
CA ALA A 8 -4.21 3.51 20.89
C ALA A 8 -3.51 3.52 19.53
N SER A 9 -3.15 4.72 19.07
CA SER A 9 -2.18 4.85 18.00
C SER A 9 -0.81 4.33 18.46
N TYR A 10 -0.01 3.90 17.49
CA TYR A 10 1.36 3.47 17.76
C TYR A 10 2.24 4.62 18.28
N VAL A 11 2.02 5.84 17.77
CA VAL A 11 2.63 7.09 18.26
C VAL A 11 1.54 8.13 18.53
N ASP A 12 1.85 9.18 19.29
CA ASP A 12 0.95 10.33 19.42
C ASP A 12 0.74 10.97 18.04
N ILE A 13 -0.51 11.18 17.63
CA ILE A 13 -0.88 11.75 16.33
C ILE A 13 -1.93 12.84 16.52
N ASP A 14 -1.95 13.80 15.59
CA ASP A 14 -3.02 14.78 15.46
C ASP A 14 -3.95 14.35 14.30
N PRO A 15 -5.13 13.77 14.59
CA PRO A 15 -6.04 13.31 13.54
C PRO A 15 -6.58 14.43 12.66
N ALA A 16 -6.81 15.62 13.20
CA ALA A 16 -7.31 16.75 12.43
C ALA A 16 -6.27 17.21 11.41
N THR A 17 -5.00 17.30 11.82
CA THR A 17 -3.86 17.55 10.93
C THR A 17 -3.74 16.49 9.83
N LEU A 18 -3.78 15.20 10.17
CA LEU A 18 -3.65 14.13 9.18
C LEU A 18 -4.82 14.12 8.19
N VAL A 19 -6.06 14.28 8.66
CA VAL A 19 -7.25 14.30 7.80
C VAL A 19 -7.26 15.53 6.89
N ALA A 20 -6.92 16.71 7.42
CA ALA A 20 -6.80 17.93 6.62
C ALA A 20 -5.73 17.81 5.51
N ALA A 21 -4.68 17.03 5.76
CA ALA A 21 -3.62 16.75 4.80
C ALA A 21 -3.92 15.59 3.83
N GLY A 22 -5.11 14.98 3.89
CA GLY A 22 -5.48 13.85 3.04
C GLY A 22 -4.79 12.52 3.41
N LEU A 23 -4.33 12.41 4.66
CA LEU A 23 -3.66 11.23 5.22
C LEU A 23 -4.60 10.43 6.14
N ASP A 24 -5.89 10.38 5.85
CA ASP A 24 -6.88 9.63 6.63
C ASP A 24 -6.54 8.13 6.73
N GLY A 25 -5.90 7.56 5.69
CA GLY A 25 -5.39 6.19 5.72
C GLY A 25 -4.39 5.91 6.86
N GLU A 26 -3.67 6.93 7.32
CA GLU A 26 -2.70 6.81 8.41
C GLU A 26 -3.38 6.52 9.75
N LEU A 27 -4.63 6.96 9.96
CA LEU A 27 -5.40 6.61 11.15
C LEU A 27 -5.57 5.10 11.30
N THR A 28 -5.73 4.38 10.18
CA THR A 28 -5.80 2.91 10.17
C THR A 28 -4.45 2.29 10.50
N ASN A 29 -3.38 2.77 9.85
CA ASN A 29 -2.02 2.25 10.08
C ASN A 29 -1.58 2.42 11.54
N GLN A 30 -1.85 3.59 12.12
CA GLN A 30 -1.53 3.91 13.51
C GLN A 30 -2.26 2.99 14.48
N ARG A 31 -3.56 2.80 14.27
CA ARG A 31 -4.39 1.96 15.11
C ARG A 31 -4.00 0.49 14.99
N ASP A 32 -3.81 -0.01 13.77
CA ASP A 32 -3.54 -1.43 13.56
C ASP A 32 -2.15 -1.81 14.12
N LEU A 33 -1.14 -0.95 13.94
CA LEU A 33 0.19 -1.15 14.54
C LEU A 33 0.17 -0.99 16.07
N GLY A 34 -0.56 0.01 16.59
CA GLY A 34 -0.74 0.24 18.03
C GLY A 34 -1.45 -0.93 18.72
N ARG A 35 -2.59 -1.37 18.17
CA ARG A 35 -3.34 -2.54 18.63
C ARG A 35 -2.51 -3.81 18.61
N GLY A 36 -1.79 -4.06 17.52
CA GLY A 36 -0.91 -5.23 17.40
C GLY A 36 0.13 -5.24 18.51
N THR A 37 0.79 -4.08 18.73
CA THR A 37 1.78 -3.91 19.79
C THR A 37 1.20 -4.13 21.19
N LEU A 38 0.01 -3.57 21.49
CA LEU A 38 -0.67 -3.79 22.77
C LEU A 38 -1.06 -5.25 22.98
N THR A 39 -1.57 -5.90 21.93
CA THR A 39 -1.97 -7.32 21.98
C THR A 39 -0.76 -8.24 22.24
N ASP A 40 0.38 -7.94 21.62
CA ASP A 40 1.60 -8.74 21.76
C ASP A 40 2.29 -8.54 23.13
N LEU A 41 2.24 -7.33 23.69
CA LEU A 41 2.95 -6.99 24.94
C LEU A 41 2.09 -7.11 26.20
N LEU A 42 0.78 -6.91 26.08
CA LEU A 42 -0.17 -6.84 27.19
C LEU A 42 -1.35 -7.78 26.93
N GLU A 43 -2.49 -7.22 26.50
CA GLU A 43 -3.72 -7.93 26.17
C GLU A 43 -4.44 -7.21 25.01
N ALA A 44 -5.46 -7.84 24.45
CA ALA A 44 -6.23 -7.24 23.36
C ALA A 44 -7.01 -6.01 23.87
N PRO A 45 -6.79 -4.80 23.32
CA PRO A 45 -7.48 -3.61 23.77
C PRO A 45 -8.96 -3.61 23.35
N LEU A 46 -9.73 -2.80 24.05
CA LEU A 46 -11.14 -2.53 23.77
C LEU A 46 -11.31 -1.92 22.37
N VAL A 47 -12.13 -2.56 21.56
CA VAL A 47 -12.37 -2.15 20.18
C VAL A 47 -13.37 -0.99 20.12
N GLY A 48 -13.09 -0.04 19.24
CA GLY A 48 -14.03 1.03 18.88
C GLY A 48 -14.02 2.25 19.79
N THR A 49 -13.13 2.26 20.78
CA THR A 49 -12.85 3.42 21.65
C THR A 49 -11.41 3.88 21.47
N TRP A 50 -11.19 5.16 21.21
CA TRP A 50 -9.84 5.72 21.04
C TRP A 50 -9.66 7.00 21.89
N ARG A 51 -8.57 7.05 22.65
CA ARG A 51 -8.08 8.27 23.31
C ARG A 51 -7.34 9.19 22.33
N LEU A 52 -7.79 10.43 22.24
CA LEU A 52 -7.22 11.50 21.45
C LEU A 52 -6.54 12.50 22.38
N ASP A 53 -5.30 12.85 22.08
CA ASP A 53 -4.53 13.82 22.87
C ASP A 53 -4.60 15.25 22.30
N HIS A 54 -5.05 15.39 21.05
CA HIS A 54 -5.17 16.66 20.32
C HIS A 54 -6.63 17.07 20.09
N HIS A 55 -6.84 18.34 19.77
CA HIS A 55 -8.15 18.83 19.33
C HIS A 55 -8.57 18.14 18.02
N VAL A 56 -9.86 17.84 17.91
CA VAL A 56 -10.43 17.21 16.72
C VAL A 56 -11.65 17.98 16.24
N ASP A 57 -11.84 18.00 14.93
CA ASP A 57 -13.01 18.57 14.27
C ASP A 57 -13.99 17.47 13.82
N GLU A 58 -15.13 17.89 13.29
CA GLU A 58 -16.18 16.98 12.79
C GLU A 58 -15.66 16.04 11.69
N ASN A 59 -14.78 16.53 10.80
CA ASN A 59 -14.22 15.73 9.72
C ASN A 59 -13.32 14.61 10.26
N ALA A 60 -12.46 14.92 11.23
CA ALA A 60 -11.62 13.92 11.88
C ALA A 60 -12.47 12.88 12.62
N LEU A 61 -13.52 13.29 13.33
CA LEU A 61 -14.45 12.36 13.99
C LEU A 61 -15.20 11.49 12.99
N ASP A 62 -15.62 12.02 11.84
CA ASP A 62 -16.23 11.25 10.76
C ASP A 62 -15.26 10.20 10.20
N GLN A 63 -14.00 10.58 9.93
CA GLN A 63 -12.97 9.65 9.46
C GLN A 63 -12.66 8.54 10.46
N LEU A 64 -12.62 8.84 11.77
CA LEU A 64 -12.47 7.85 12.83
C LEU A 64 -13.67 6.91 12.87
N ARG A 65 -14.89 7.45 12.76
CA ARG A 65 -16.13 6.68 12.75
C ARG A 65 -16.21 5.71 11.56
N GLN A 66 -15.85 6.15 10.35
CA GLN A 66 -15.81 5.30 9.16
C GLN A 66 -14.84 4.11 9.32
N ARG A 67 -13.85 4.24 10.22
CA ARG A 67 -12.89 3.18 10.57
C ARG A 67 -13.34 2.32 11.76
N GLY A 68 -14.55 2.51 12.27
CA GLY A 68 -15.12 1.70 13.35
C GLY A 68 -14.86 2.24 14.76
N ILE A 69 -14.47 3.51 14.88
CA ILE A 69 -14.27 4.19 16.17
C ILE A 69 -15.53 4.99 16.49
N PHE A 70 -16.37 4.45 17.37
CA PHE A 70 -17.67 5.04 17.71
C PHE A 70 -17.66 5.79 19.04
N ARG A 71 -16.54 5.69 19.76
CA ARG A 71 -16.31 6.22 21.10
C ARG A 71 -14.94 6.91 21.11
N VAL A 72 -14.86 8.12 21.65
CA VAL A 72 -13.58 8.83 21.80
C VAL A 72 -13.42 9.43 23.18
N ILE A 73 -12.19 9.45 23.68
CA ILE A 73 -11.82 10.33 24.79
C ILE A 73 -11.08 11.51 24.18
N VAL A 74 -11.52 12.74 24.44
CA VAL A 74 -10.88 13.96 23.93
C VAL A 74 -10.30 14.77 25.08
N PRO A 75 -9.33 15.67 24.87
CA PRO A 75 -8.92 16.59 25.93
C PRO A 75 -10.10 17.51 26.30
N SER A 76 -10.25 17.86 27.57
CA SER A 76 -11.33 18.76 28.02
C SER A 76 -11.32 20.12 27.32
N SER A 77 -10.17 20.56 26.81
CA SER A 77 -10.05 21.78 26.00
C SER A 77 -10.65 21.67 24.60
N ALA A 78 -10.90 20.47 24.08
CA ALA A 78 -11.51 20.27 22.76
C ALA A 78 -13.03 20.43 22.76
N VAL A 79 -13.66 20.58 23.93
CA VAL A 79 -15.11 20.73 24.06
C VAL A 79 -15.41 22.07 24.74
N HIS A 80 -16.36 22.83 24.20
CA HIS A 80 -16.82 24.07 24.83
C HIS A 80 -17.36 23.77 26.24
N GLY A 81 -16.93 24.56 27.23
CA GLY A 81 -17.33 24.35 28.64
C GLY A 81 -16.64 23.21 29.37
N GLY A 82 -15.72 22.45 28.74
CA GLY A 82 -14.85 21.49 29.43
C GLY A 82 -15.53 20.20 29.91
N VAL A 83 -16.48 19.68 29.15
CA VAL A 83 -17.49 18.71 29.61
C VAL A 83 -16.91 17.42 30.22
N LEU A 84 -17.33 17.11 31.45
CA LEU A 84 -16.92 15.92 32.23
C LEU A 84 -17.86 14.72 32.05
N ASP A 85 -19.12 14.95 31.65
CA ASP A 85 -20.08 13.88 31.37
C ASP A 85 -20.01 13.40 29.92
N PRO A 86 -20.46 12.16 29.62
CA PRO A 86 -20.57 11.68 28.25
C PRO A 86 -21.46 12.60 27.40
N ALA A 87 -21.00 12.88 26.20
CA ALA A 87 -21.66 13.73 25.22
C ALA A 87 -21.61 13.10 23.82
N GLN A 88 -22.28 13.73 22.86
CA GLN A 88 -22.26 13.35 21.45
C GLN A 88 -21.54 14.43 20.65
N GLY A 89 -20.44 14.05 19.99
CA GLY A 89 -19.77 14.92 19.01
C GLY A 89 -20.34 14.70 17.62
N PRO A 90 -20.39 15.77 16.79
CA PRO A 90 -20.78 15.65 15.39
C PRO A 90 -19.73 14.87 14.60
N ALA A 91 -20.19 14.03 13.67
CA ALA A 91 -19.35 13.23 12.77
C ALA A 91 -20.09 13.06 11.42
N GLY A 92 -20.05 14.12 10.60
CA GLY A 92 -20.81 14.20 9.36
C GLY A 92 -22.32 14.13 9.62
N GLU A 93 -23.01 13.20 8.97
CA GLU A 93 -24.44 12.96 9.19
C GLU A 93 -24.73 12.09 10.44
N SER A 94 -23.70 11.75 11.21
CA SER A 94 -23.79 10.88 12.38
C SER A 94 -23.19 11.55 13.63
N THR A 95 -23.20 10.82 14.75
CA THR A 95 -22.50 11.22 15.97
C THR A 95 -21.53 10.16 16.45
N VAL A 96 -20.55 10.61 17.22
CA VAL A 96 -19.60 9.78 17.98
C VAL A 96 -19.82 10.07 19.46
N ARG A 97 -19.79 9.03 20.31
CA ARG A 97 -19.86 9.25 21.75
C ARG A 97 -18.52 9.75 22.24
N LEU A 98 -18.52 10.80 23.04
CA LEU A 98 -17.29 11.36 23.58
C LEU A 98 -17.38 11.56 25.10
N ALA A 99 -16.24 11.42 25.75
CA ALA A 99 -16.01 11.91 27.11
C ALA A 99 -14.74 12.76 27.08
N ALA A 100 -14.67 13.79 27.93
CA ALA A 100 -13.46 14.60 27.99
C ALA A 100 -12.58 14.22 29.18
N ALA A 101 -11.29 14.07 28.93
CA ALA A 101 -10.27 13.89 29.96
C ALA A 101 -9.69 15.25 30.34
N SER A 102 -9.78 15.60 31.62
CA SER A 102 -9.13 16.81 32.13
C SER A 102 -7.71 16.50 32.60
N PRO A 103 -6.71 17.32 32.24
CA PRO A 103 -5.34 17.17 32.77
C PRO A 103 -5.28 17.30 34.30
N THR A 104 -6.33 17.86 34.92
CA THR A 104 -6.50 17.92 36.38
C THR A 104 -6.50 16.53 37.03
N PHE A 105 -6.95 15.49 36.32
CA PHE A 105 -7.07 14.13 36.85
C PHE A 105 -6.11 13.14 36.20
N THR A 106 -5.05 13.63 35.55
CA THR A 106 -4.05 12.79 34.90
C THR A 106 -2.95 12.37 35.87
N LEU A 107 -2.69 11.07 35.95
CA LEU A 107 -1.55 10.46 36.63
C LEU A 107 -0.27 10.67 35.80
N GLY A 108 0.82 11.08 36.47
CA GLY A 108 2.09 11.38 35.82
C GLY A 108 2.23 12.83 35.33
N ALA A 109 1.17 13.64 35.31
CA ALA A 109 1.22 15.02 34.82
C ALA A 109 1.97 16.03 35.73
N THR A 110 2.30 15.66 36.97
CA THR A 110 3.00 16.53 37.93
C THR A 110 4.47 16.13 38.08
N ALA A 111 5.35 17.12 38.24
CA ALA A 111 6.79 16.91 38.45
C ALA A 111 7.10 15.89 39.56
N PRO A 112 8.20 15.12 39.44
CA PRO A 112 8.57 14.10 40.42
C PRO A 112 8.69 14.70 41.82
N GLY A 113 7.87 14.18 42.74
CA GLY A 113 7.82 14.54 44.16
C GLY A 113 7.50 13.29 44.99
N ASP A 114 7.02 13.46 46.22
CA ASP A 114 6.57 12.32 47.04
C ASP A 114 5.38 11.60 46.35
N PRO A 115 5.54 10.34 45.93
CA PRO A 115 4.52 9.61 45.18
C PRO A 115 3.27 9.32 46.00
N VAL A 116 3.42 9.11 47.31
CA VAL A 116 2.28 8.89 48.21
C VAL A 116 1.45 10.16 48.30
N LEU A 117 2.09 11.31 48.43
CA LEU A 117 1.42 12.61 48.45
C LEU A 117 0.74 12.92 47.10
N ALA A 118 1.38 12.58 45.98
CA ALA A 118 0.80 12.75 44.65
C ALA A 118 -0.50 11.94 44.50
N ALA A 119 -0.50 10.69 44.94
CA ALA A 119 -1.68 9.83 44.94
C ALA A 119 -2.82 10.42 45.77
N HIS A 120 -2.54 10.78 47.02
CA HIS A 120 -3.56 11.35 47.91
C HIS A 120 -4.09 12.71 47.42
N ARG A 121 -3.26 13.52 46.74
CA ARG A 121 -3.72 14.77 46.10
C ARG A 121 -4.67 14.50 44.93
N LEU A 122 -4.43 13.46 44.13
CA LEU A 122 -5.37 13.08 43.07
C LEU A 122 -6.70 12.59 43.66
N LEU A 123 -6.65 11.68 44.64
CA LEU A 123 -7.84 11.16 45.31
C LEU A 123 -8.64 12.28 46.01
N ALA A 124 -7.95 13.24 46.63
CA ALA A 124 -8.59 14.42 47.20
C ALA A 124 -9.26 15.28 46.11
N ARG A 125 -8.62 15.50 44.96
CA ARG A 125 -9.24 16.21 43.83
C ARG A 125 -10.50 15.50 43.32
N LEU A 126 -10.48 14.18 43.19
CA LEU A 126 -11.66 13.39 42.82
C LEU A 126 -12.79 13.56 43.86
N ALA A 127 -12.47 13.49 45.14
CA ALA A 127 -13.44 13.72 46.21
C ALA A 127 -14.01 15.16 46.20
N THR A 128 -13.22 16.17 45.82
CA THR A 128 -13.71 17.55 45.72
C THR A 128 -14.74 17.74 44.61
N VAL A 129 -14.60 17.05 43.47
CA VAL A 129 -15.61 17.07 42.39
C VAL A 129 -16.95 16.54 42.91
N ALA A 130 -16.92 15.47 43.72
CA ALA A 130 -18.12 14.90 44.31
C ALA A 130 -18.83 15.86 45.27
N THR A 131 -18.11 16.78 45.91
CA THR A 131 -18.69 17.76 46.85
C THR A 131 -19.23 19.02 46.19
N ASP A 132 -18.83 19.34 44.95
CA ASP A 132 -19.09 20.66 44.37
C ASP A 132 -20.50 20.82 43.77
N ARG A 133 -21.22 19.78 43.28
CA ARG A 133 -22.52 20.01 42.59
C ARG A 133 -23.62 18.97 42.73
N THR A 134 -24.82 19.51 42.53
CA THR A 134 -26.19 18.95 42.45
C THR A 134 -26.43 17.91 41.34
N VAL A 135 -25.39 17.41 40.67
CA VAL A 135 -25.46 16.42 39.57
C VAL A 135 -24.28 15.45 39.71
N SER A 136 -24.52 14.16 39.49
CA SER A 136 -23.49 13.12 39.49
C SER A 136 -22.52 13.30 38.32
N ALA A 137 -21.39 13.98 38.54
CA ALA A 137 -20.34 14.14 37.54
C ALA A 137 -19.54 12.84 37.37
N ARG A 138 -19.28 12.44 36.12
CA ARG A 138 -18.29 11.39 35.82
C ARG A 138 -16.93 12.00 35.51
N VAL A 139 -15.86 11.29 35.85
CA VAL A 139 -14.48 11.77 35.64
C VAL A 139 -13.67 10.66 35.00
N VAL A 140 -12.98 10.99 33.91
CA VAL A 140 -11.96 10.13 33.31
C VAL A 140 -10.63 10.41 34.01
N VAL A 141 -10.07 9.38 34.65
CA VAL A 141 -8.71 9.41 35.20
C VAL A 141 -7.78 8.84 34.15
N ASP A 142 -6.85 9.65 33.67
CA ASP A 142 -5.90 9.25 32.65
C ASP A 142 -4.52 8.91 33.25
N VAL A 143 -3.72 8.10 32.55
CA VAL A 143 -2.36 7.72 32.97
C VAL A 143 -1.36 7.97 31.85
N VAL A 144 -0.41 8.88 32.09
CA VAL A 144 0.77 9.01 31.21
C VAL A 144 1.81 7.96 31.63
N ALA A 145 1.69 6.76 31.07
CA ALA A 145 2.45 5.58 31.50
C ALA A 145 3.98 5.80 31.52
N ALA A 146 4.52 6.59 30.59
CA ALA A 146 5.96 6.88 30.49
C ALA A 146 6.55 7.59 31.72
N ILE A 147 5.72 8.29 32.49
CA ILE A 147 6.17 9.14 33.61
C ILE A 147 5.37 8.87 34.90
N ALA A 148 4.38 7.98 34.86
CA ALA A 148 3.60 7.61 36.03
C ALA A 148 4.48 6.82 37.02
N ASP A 149 4.56 7.29 38.27
CA ASP A 149 5.26 6.58 39.32
C ASP A 149 4.45 5.33 39.76
N PRO A 150 5.07 4.13 39.82
CA PRO A 150 4.36 2.89 40.15
C PRO A 150 3.70 2.89 41.53
N THR A 151 4.27 3.59 42.51
CA THR A 151 3.70 3.69 43.86
C THR A 151 2.45 4.57 43.83
N THR A 152 2.52 5.70 43.12
CA THR A 152 1.37 6.60 42.92
C THR A 152 0.22 5.86 42.24
N LEU A 153 0.54 5.12 41.17
CA LEU A 153 -0.42 4.34 40.40
C LEU A 153 -1.08 3.27 41.27
N GLY A 154 -0.29 2.48 42.03
CA GLY A 154 -0.80 1.45 42.93
C GLY A 154 -1.80 2.00 43.95
N ILE A 155 -1.43 3.07 44.66
CA ILE A 155 -2.30 3.69 45.68
C ILE A 155 -3.62 4.18 45.07
N VAL A 156 -3.58 4.80 43.89
CA VAL A 156 -4.79 5.32 43.23
C VAL A 156 -5.66 4.17 42.71
N LEU A 157 -5.08 3.15 42.08
CA LEU A 157 -5.81 1.99 41.60
C LEU A 157 -6.46 1.20 42.74
N ASP A 158 -5.76 1.01 43.86
CA ASP A 158 -6.31 0.35 45.05
C ASP A 158 -7.51 1.13 45.60
N ALA A 159 -7.37 2.45 45.76
CA ALA A 159 -8.46 3.31 46.24
C ALA A 159 -9.67 3.37 45.28
N LEU A 160 -9.43 3.30 43.96
CA LEU A 160 -10.50 3.23 42.96
C LEU A 160 -11.20 1.86 43.00
N ALA A 161 -10.45 0.78 43.18
CA ALA A 161 -10.97 -0.59 43.21
C ALA A 161 -11.77 -0.90 44.48
N GLU A 162 -11.31 -0.43 45.64
CA GLU A 162 -12.03 -0.55 46.91
C GLU A 162 -13.30 0.33 46.92
N GLY A 163 -13.28 1.43 46.17
CA GLY A 163 -14.33 2.44 46.16
C GLY A 163 -14.32 3.31 47.42
N SER A 164 -14.98 4.47 47.36
CA SER A 164 -15.10 5.36 48.51
C SER A 164 -16.52 5.93 48.63
N PRO A 165 -16.90 6.51 49.78
CA PRO A 165 -18.18 7.22 49.90
C PRO A 165 -18.33 8.40 48.93
N TRP A 166 -17.24 8.88 48.33
CA TRP A 166 -17.21 10.05 47.47
C TRP A 166 -17.19 9.70 45.97
N PHE A 167 -16.68 8.52 45.60
CA PHE A 167 -16.58 8.10 44.20
C PHE A 167 -16.64 6.57 44.09
N ALA A 168 -17.17 6.11 42.95
CA ALA A 168 -17.12 4.71 42.54
C ALA A 168 -16.47 4.62 41.16
N SER A 169 -15.64 3.61 40.94
CA SER A 169 -15.07 3.31 39.62
C SER A 169 -16.10 2.59 38.74
N THR A 170 -16.08 2.88 37.45
CA THR A 170 -16.81 2.13 36.42
C THR A 170 -15.91 1.97 35.20
N THR A 171 -16.22 1.00 34.34
CA THR A 171 -15.56 0.86 33.04
C THR A 171 -15.90 2.03 32.13
N LEU A 172 -15.01 2.34 31.19
CA LEU A 172 -15.20 3.43 30.24
C LEU A 172 -16.39 3.15 29.31
N ASP A 173 -16.59 1.89 28.97
CA ASP A 173 -17.74 1.47 28.16
C ASP A 173 -19.06 1.73 28.87
N ALA A 174 -19.16 1.37 30.15
CA ALA A 174 -20.35 1.68 30.94
C ALA A 174 -20.57 3.19 31.10
N LEU A 175 -19.48 3.97 31.17
CA LEU A 175 -19.54 5.44 31.13
C LEU A 175 -20.14 5.94 29.82
N LEU A 176 -19.58 5.54 28.69
CA LEU A 176 -19.97 6.03 27.36
C LEU A 176 -21.31 5.46 26.86
N ASP A 177 -21.76 4.31 27.37
CA ASP A 177 -23.07 3.72 27.05
C ASP A 177 -24.22 4.28 27.90
N ALA A 178 -23.93 5.10 28.91
CA ALA A 178 -24.96 5.72 29.74
C ALA A 178 -25.92 6.61 28.92
N SER A 179 -27.21 6.58 29.26
CA SER A 179 -28.28 7.15 28.43
C SER A 179 -28.35 8.69 28.44
N SER A 180 -28.69 9.23 27.26
CA SER A 180 -28.89 10.64 26.88
C SER A 180 -27.67 11.55 26.98
N PRO A 181 -26.57 11.27 26.27
CA PRO A 181 -25.47 12.21 26.15
C PRO A 181 -25.95 13.46 25.41
N THR A 182 -25.69 14.63 26.00
CA THR A 182 -25.95 15.94 25.40
C THR A 182 -25.08 16.15 24.17
N GLU A 183 -25.51 16.94 23.21
CA GLU A 183 -24.65 17.35 22.10
C GLU A 183 -23.49 18.21 22.63
N ALA A 184 -22.27 17.87 22.24
CA ALA A 184 -21.06 18.62 22.55
C ALA A 184 -20.74 19.57 21.40
N GLU A 185 -20.46 20.82 21.75
CA GLU A 185 -19.86 21.78 20.82
C GLU A 185 -18.34 21.63 20.87
N LEU A 186 -17.75 21.24 19.72
CA LEU A 186 -16.30 21.09 19.60
C LEU A 186 -15.64 22.46 19.44
N GLN A 187 -14.50 22.64 20.10
CA GLN A 187 -13.61 23.75 19.77
C GLN A 187 -12.89 23.45 18.45
N PRO A 188 -12.65 24.47 17.60
CA PRO A 188 -11.92 24.27 16.36
C PRO A 188 -10.56 23.62 16.59
N ALA A 189 -10.25 22.61 15.79
CA ALA A 189 -8.87 22.17 15.61
C ALA A 189 -8.10 23.22 14.79
N ASP A 190 -6.78 23.29 14.98
CA ASP A 190 -5.87 24.15 14.21
C ASP A 190 -4.84 23.27 13.48
N PRO A 191 -5.23 22.63 12.35
CA PRO A 191 -4.36 21.71 11.62
C PRO A 191 -3.03 22.34 11.22
N VAL A 192 -1.94 21.59 11.42
CA VAL A 192 -0.60 22.00 11.01
C VAL A 192 -0.41 21.78 9.51
N ASP A 193 0.17 22.75 8.80
CA ASP A 193 0.57 22.57 7.41
C ASP A 193 1.76 21.59 7.30
N LEU A 194 1.54 20.46 6.62
CA LEU A 194 2.54 19.42 6.41
C LEU A 194 3.34 19.59 5.11
N GLY A 195 3.12 20.67 4.34
CA GLY A 195 3.81 20.89 3.06
C GLY A 195 3.64 19.71 2.11
N THR A 196 4.73 19.20 1.53
CA THR A 196 4.71 18.03 0.62
C THR A 196 5.00 16.70 1.32
N TYR A 197 5.07 16.65 2.65
CA TYR A 197 5.20 15.40 3.40
C TYR A 197 4.11 14.36 3.06
N PRO A 198 2.82 14.73 2.88
CA PRO A 198 1.78 13.77 2.56
C PRO A 198 2.03 12.98 1.26
N ASP A 199 2.53 13.65 0.23
CA ASP A 199 2.88 13.03 -1.05
C ASP A 199 4.07 12.08 -0.89
N GLU A 200 5.09 12.48 -0.13
CA GLU A 200 6.27 11.67 0.16
C GLU A 200 5.92 10.42 0.97
N LEU A 201 5.11 10.56 2.04
CA LEU A 201 4.63 9.42 2.84
C LEU A 201 3.83 8.44 1.98
N THR A 202 2.91 8.95 1.16
CA THR A 202 2.10 8.13 0.24
C THR A 202 2.99 7.41 -0.78
N GLY A 203 4.03 8.07 -1.29
CA GLY A 203 5.07 7.49 -2.13
C GLY A 203 5.80 6.34 -1.44
N GLY A 204 6.31 6.56 -0.22
CA GLY A 204 7.00 5.54 0.57
C GLY A 204 6.10 4.34 0.91
N ARG A 205 4.83 4.57 1.26
CA ARG A 205 3.84 3.50 1.50
C ARG A 205 3.61 2.66 0.24
N ARG A 206 3.53 3.30 -0.93
CA ARG A 206 3.36 2.61 -2.22
C ARG A 206 4.59 1.77 -2.57
N GLU A 207 5.78 2.33 -2.43
CA GLU A 207 7.05 1.60 -2.65
C GLU A 207 7.14 0.39 -1.73
N LEU A 208 6.81 0.55 -0.44
CA LEU A 208 6.79 -0.57 0.50
C LEU A 208 5.78 -1.65 0.11
N ALA A 209 4.58 -1.26 -0.32
CA ALA A 209 3.57 -2.20 -0.81
C ALA A 209 4.05 -2.96 -2.06
N SER A 210 4.74 -2.29 -2.98
CA SER A 210 5.33 -2.93 -4.16
C SER A 210 6.42 -3.92 -3.78
N TYR A 211 7.30 -3.55 -2.86
CA TYR A 211 8.32 -4.47 -2.34
C TYR A 211 7.70 -5.71 -1.68
N ALA A 212 6.71 -5.51 -0.79
CA ALA A 212 5.98 -6.61 -0.16
C ALA A 212 5.21 -7.49 -1.16
N SER A 213 4.74 -6.92 -2.27
CA SER A 213 4.10 -7.69 -3.34
C SER A 213 5.08 -8.61 -4.08
N MET A 214 6.38 -8.25 -4.12
CA MET A 214 7.43 -9.04 -4.75
C MET A 214 7.93 -10.16 -3.84
N VAL A 215 8.21 -9.87 -2.56
CA VAL A 215 8.92 -10.82 -1.68
C VAL A 215 8.01 -11.51 -0.66
N GLY A 216 6.72 -11.16 -0.65
CA GLY A 216 5.77 -11.55 0.39
C GLY A 216 5.65 -10.49 1.49
N LYS A 217 4.64 -10.63 2.36
CA LYS A 217 4.32 -9.65 3.42
C LYS A 217 5.16 -9.79 4.69
N GLU A 218 5.98 -10.83 4.77
CA GLU A 218 6.80 -11.12 5.94
C GLU A 218 8.25 -10.69 5.69
N GLY A 219 8.91 -10.16 6.71
CA GLY A 219 10.33 -9.81 6.64
C GLY A 219 10.68 -8.62 7.51
N GLN A 220 11.91 -8.63 8.02
CA GLN A 220 12.40 -7.58 8.92
C GLN A 220 12.39 -6.20 8.24
N LEU A 221 12.81 -6.11 6.97
CA LEU A 221 12.80 -4.86 6.23
C LEU A 221 11.39 -4.29 6.09
N ILE A 222 10.38 -5.14 5.81
CA ILE A 222 8.98 -4.70 5.70
C ILE A 222 8.50 -4.17 7.03
N ALA A 223 8.66 -4.94 8.11
CA ALA A 223 8.22 -4.54 9.45
C ALA A 223 8.89 -3.24 9.93
N ASP A 224 10.19 -3.08 9.68
CA ASP A 224 10.94 -1.88 10.07
C ASP A 224 10.58 -0.66 9.22
N SER A 225 10.32 -0.84 7.92
CA SER A 225 9.83 0.21 7.03
C SER A 225 8.40 0.62 7.38
N GLU A 226 7.49 -0.33 7.64
CA GLU A 226 6.12 -0.05 8.07
C GLU A 226 6.11 0.76 9.36
N ARG A 227 6.92 0.34 10.35
CA ARG A 227 7.09 1.04 11.62
C ARG A 227 7.64 2.44 11.40
N THR A 228 8.72 2.60 10.64
CA THR A 228 9.34 3.92 10.40
C THR A 228 8.38 4.87 9.69
N LEU A 229 7.66 4.42 8.66
CA LEU A 229 6.64 5.24 7.99
C LEU A 229 5.50 5.63 8.95
N THR A 230 5.06 4.73 9.82
CA THR A 230 4.03 5.03 10.84
C THR A 230 4.56 6.03 11.88
N VAL A 231 5.80 5.87 12.37
CA VAL A 231 6.41 6.82 13.31
C VAL A 231 6.56 8.22 12.70
N SER A 232 6.84 8.32 11.39
CA SER A 232 6.99 9.61 10.72
C SER A 232 5.73 10.51 10.82
N ALA A 233 4.56 9.93 11.10
CA ALA A 233 3.32 10.68 11.28
C ALA A 233 3.15 11.28 12.69
N ALA A 234 4.04 10.98 13.64
CA ALA A 234 3.91 11.41 15.03
C ALA A 234 3.78 12.93 15.17
N ALA A 235 2.81 13.42 15.95
CA ALA A 235 2.49 14.85 16.11
C ALA A 235 3.70 15.69 16.58
N GLY A 236 4.55 15.10 17.42
CA GLY A 236 5.73 15.78 17.99
C GLY A 236 6.93 15.96 17.05
N LEU A 237 6.89 15.43 15.82
CA LEU A 237 7.99 15.57 14.86
C LEU A 237 7.87 16.87 14.04
N ASP A 238 8.99 17.54 13.86
CA ASP A 238 9.11 18.64 12.89
C ASP A 238 9.17 18.10 11.45
N LEU A 239 8.98 18.98 10.46
CA LEU A 239 8.91 18.55 9.06
C LEU A 239 10.21 17.88 8.58
N ASP A 240 11.38 18.36 8.99
CA ASP A 240 12.67 17.78 8.56
C ASP A 240 12.84 16.35 9.08
N GLN A 241 12.42 16.07 10.31
CA GLN A 241 12.42 14.72 10.90
C GLN A 241 11.48 13.78 10.14
N ARG A 242 10.24 14.21 9.89
CA ARG A 242 9.24 13.40 9.14
C ARG A 242 9.77 12.99 7.77
N TRP A 243 10.40 13.93 7.07
CA TRP A 243 11.02 13.68 5.78
C TRP A 243 12.26 12.79 5.88
N GLY A 244 13.04 12.94 6.95
CA GLY A 244 14.15 12.04 7.27
C GLY A 244 13.71 10.59 7.33
N ASP A 245 12.65 10.31 8.08
CA ASP A 245 12.10 8.97 8.27
C ASP A 245 11.59 8.37 6.94
N VAL A 246 10.81 9.12 6.17
CA VAL A 246 10.31 8.66 4.87
C VAL A 246 11.48 8.40 3.90
N ARG A 247 12.44 9.32 3.82
CA ARG A 247 13.63 9.17 2.95
C ARG A 247 14.43 7.94 3.31
N GLN A 248 14.65 7.67 4.60
CA GLN A 248 15.35 6.48 5.07
C GLN A 248 14.69 5.20 4.54
N VAL A 249 13.36 5.13 4.57
CA VAL A 249 12.63 3.96 4.04
C VAL A 249 12.79 3.85 2.53
N ARG A 250 12.61 4.94 1.79
CA ARG A 250 12.75 4.94 0.32
C ARG A 250 14.16 4.55 -0.13
N GLU A 251 15.19 5.04 0.55
CA GLU A 251 16.59 4.65 0.30
C GLU A 251 16.84 3.16 0.60
N ALA A 252 16.24 2.65 1.68
CA ALA A 252 16.34 1.22 2.03
C ALA A 252 15.65 0.31 1.00
N LEU A 253 14.58 0.78 0.35
CA LEU A 253 13.84 0.05 -0.69
C LEU A 253 14.43 0.22 -2.09
N ALA A 254 15.15 1.33 -2.36
CA ALA A 254 15.79 1.59 -3.65
C ALA A 254 16.81 0.49 -4.02
N GLY A 255 17.65 0.06 -3.06
CA GLY A 255 18.63 -1.00 -3.29
C GLY A 255 18.00 -2.31 -3.79
N PRO A 256 16.99 -2.86 -3.10
CA PRO A 256 16.22 -4.01 -3.58
C PRO A 256 15.62 -3.83 -4.98
N PHE A 257 15.02 -2.68 -5.30
CA PHE A 257 14.46 -2.45 -6.63
C PHE A 257 15.52 -2.41 -7.73
N ASP A 258 16.64 -1.73 -7.47
CA ASP A 258 17.75 -1.61 -8.40
C ASP A 258 18.54 -2.92 -8.59
N SER A 259 18.30 -3.93 -7.75
CA SER A 259 18.98 -5.24 -7.79
C SER A 259 18.44 -6.20 -8.87
N ILE A 260 17.38 -5.79 -9.59
CA ILE A 260 16.79 -6.56 -10.68
C ILE A 260 17.26 -5.98 -12.01
N HIS A 261 17.86 -6.82 -12.85
CA HIS A 261 18.50 -6.39 -14.07
C HIS A 261 18.04 -7.19 -15.28
N LEU A 262 17.87 -6.47 -16.38
CA LEU A 262 17.77 -7.02 -17.73
C LEU A 262 19.10 -6.80 -18.49
N PRO A 263 19.41 -7.63 -19.50
CA PRO A 263 20.52 -7.37 -20.42
C PRO A 263 20.32 -6.04 -21.14
N ALA A 264 21.38 -5.24 -21.31
CA ALA A 264 21.26 -3.87 -21.81
C ALA A 264 20.65 -3.77 -23.23
N GLU A 265 21.14 -4.59 -24.16
CA GLU A 265 20.61 -4.72 -25.53
C GLU A 265 20.87 -6.15 -26.01
N ASP A 266 19.92 -6.73 -26.74
CA ASP A 266 20.10 -8.04 -27.37
C ASP A 266 19.41 -8.10 -28.74
N THR A 267 19.93 -8.95 -29.63
CA THR A 267 19.34 -9.21 -30.95
C THR A 267 18.98 -10.66 -31.09
N VAL A 268 17.69 -10.93 -31.25
CA VAL A 268 17.17 -12.29 -31.44
C VAL A 268 16.75 -12.49 -32.89
N THR A 269 17.26 -13.53 -33.54
CA THR A 269 16.83 -13.90 -34.89
C THR A 269 15.77 -15.01 -34.84
N LEU A 270 14.59 -14.73 -35.39
CA LEU A 270 13.49 -15.67 -35.53
C LEU A 270 13.52 -16.33 -36.91
N GLY A 271 13.80 -17.64 -36.93
CA GLY A 271 13.78 -18.46 -38.15
C GLY A 271 12.38 -18.93 -38.56
N ALA A 272 11.37 -18.75 -37.70
CA ALA A 272 10.00 -19.21 -37.90
C ALA A 272 8.98 -18.10 -37.59
N ARG A 273 7.75 -18.26 -38.09
CA ARG A 273 6.65 -17.34 -37.80
C ARG A 273 6.20 -17.42 -36.35
N ASP A 274 6.00 -18.64 -35.86
CA ASP A 274 5.78 -18.93 -34.44
C ASP A 274 7.12 -19.36 -33.85
N ALA A 275 7.61 -18.62 -32.86
CA ALA A 275 8.90 -18.90 -32.24
C ALA A 275 8.88 -18.52 -30.76
N THR A 276 9.91 -18.98 -30.04
CA THR A 276 10.17 -18.59 -28.66
C THR A 276 11.58 -18.03 -28.55
N PHE A 277 11.76 -17.00 -27.73
CA PHE A 277 13.09 -16.50 -27.39
C PHE A 277 13.28 -16.39 -25.88
N PRO A 278 14.50 -16.67 -25.37
CA PRO A 278 14.79 -16.56 -23.95
C PRO A 278 15.02 -15.10 -23.56
N VAL A 279 14.43 -14.67 -22.44
CA VAL A 279 14.79 -13.45 -21.72
C VAL A 279 15.38 -13.86 -20.40
N THR A 280 16.61 -13.44 -20.11
CA THR A 280 17.27 -13.76 -18.84
C THR A 280 17.21 -12.56 -17.93
N ILE A 281 16.58 -12.72 -16.77
CA ILE A 281 16.52 -11.72 -15.71
C ILE A 281 17.57 -12.10 -14.66
N ARG A 282 18.35 -11.11 -14.20
CA ARG A 282 19.26 -11.27 -13.08
C ARG A 282 18.69 -10.59 -11.85
N SER A 283 18.71 -11.28 -10.70
CA SER A 283 18.28 -10.72 -9.41
C SER A 283 19.40 -10.86 -8.38
N GLU A 284 19.70 -9.77 -7.68
CA GLU A 284 20.70 -9.74 -6.61
C GLU A 284 20.03 -9.62 -5.22
N LEU A 285 18.71 -9.88 -5.13
CA LEU A 285 17.91 -9.79 -3.89
C LEU A 285 18.30 -10.82 -2.82
N GLY A 286 18.97 -11.90 -3.18
CA GLY A 286 19.34 -12.99 -2.26
C GLY A 286 18.17 -13.85 -1.76
N GLN A 287 16.95 -13.61 -2.26
CA GLN A 287 15.73 -14.37 -1.95
C GLN A 287 14.78 -14.39 -3.17
N PRO A 288 13.83 -15.33 -3.22
CA PRO A 288 12.84 -15.37 -4.29
C PRO A 288 12.00 -14.08 -4.36
N ALA A 289 11.67 -13.64 -5.58
CA ALA A 289 10.83 -12.47 -5.80
C ALA A 289 9.90 -12.64 -7.00
N ASP A 290 8.62 -12.31 -6.82
CA ASP A 290 7.62 -12.28 -7.87
C ASP A 290 7.68 -10.95 -8.64
N VAL A 291 7.70 -11.05 -9.96
CA VAL A 291 7.71 -9.89 -10.87
C VAL A 291 6.78 -10.13 -12.05
N VAL A 292 6.48 -9.06 -12.78
CA VAL A 292 5.70 -9.14 -14.02
C VAL A 292 6.53 -8.59 -15.17
N ILE A 293 6.69 -9.40 -16.22
CA ILE A 293 7.30 -8.97 -17.48
C ILE A 293 6.20 -8.42 -18.37
N GLU A 294 6.39 -7.22 -18.89
CA GLU A 294 5.56 -6.63 -19.92
C GLU A 294 6.33 -6.43 -21.22
N LEU A 295 5.65 -6.71 -22.34
CA LEU A 295 6.22 -6.71 -23.68
C LEU A 295 5.46 -5.72 -24.56
N GLN A 296 6.20 -4.79 -25.17
CA GLN A 296 5.64 -3.82 -26.11
C GLN A 296 6.42 -3.86 -27.43
N ALA A 297 5.71 -3.99 -28.54
CA ALA A 297 6.28 -3.94 -29.89
C ALA A 297 5.27 -3.35 -30.87
N SER A 298 5.72 -3.10 -32.10
CA SER A 298 4.81 -2.73 -33.19
C SER A 298 3.96 -3.92 -33.67
N ASP A 299 2.98 -3.64 -34.51
CA ASP A 299 2.05 -4.60 -35.13
C ASP A 299 2.71 -5.70 -36.01
N ARG A 300 4.03 -5.61 -36.21
CA ARG A 300 4.83 -6.63 -36.90
C ARG A 300 5.07 -7.87 -36.05
N LEU A 301 4.96 -7.74 -34.73
CA LEU A 301 5.06 -8.84 -33.77
C LEU A 301 3.76 -8.95 -32.99
N GLU A 302 3.39 -10.18 -32.65
CA GLU A 302 2.25 -10.49 -31.81
C GLU A 302 2.69 -11.41 -30.68
N PHE A 303 2.41 -11.00 -29.45
CA PHE A 303 2.68 -11.79 -28.25
C PHE A 303 1.34 -12.39 -27.78
N PRO A 304 1.21 -13.73 -27.70
CA PRO A 304 0.00 -14.36 -27.15
C PRO A 304 -0.29 -13.90 -25.72
N SER A 305 0.76 -13.67 -24.94
CA SER A 305 0.72 -13.04 -23.62
C SER A 305 1.77 -11.94 -23.61
N ASN A 306 1.34 -10.69 -23.48
CA ASN A 306 2.22 -9.52 -23.36
C ASN A 306 2.51 -9.14 -21.89
N ARG A 307 1.84 -9.81 -20.94
CA ARG A 307 2.05 -9.68 -19.49
C ARG A 307 2.26 -11.07 -18.90
N ILE A 308 3.42 -11.31 -18.30
CA ILE A 308 3.87 -12.64 -17.88
C ILE A 308 4.34 -12.57 -16.42
N PRO A 309 3.60 -13.16 -15.46
CA PRO A 309 4.06 -13.28 -14.08
C PRO A 309 5.21 -14.30 -14.00
N VAL A 310 6.26 -13.95 -13.25
CA VAL A 310 7.48 -14.74 -13.12
C VAL A 310 7.99 -14.67 -11.69
N THR A 311 8.29 -15.83 -11.11
CA THR A 311 9.02 -15.92 -9.84
C THR A 311 10.52 -16.04 -10.14
N LEU A 312 11.31 -15.10 -9.63
CA LEU A 312 12.76 -15.10 -9.71
C LEU A 312 13.31 -15.99 -8.59
N GLU A 313 13.63 -17.26 -8.90
CA GLU A 313 14.03 -18.25 -7.87
C GLU A 313 15.49 -18.11 -7.40
N GLY A 314 16.32 -17.37 -8.13
CA GLY A 314 17.73 -17.19 -7.80
C GLY A 314 18.39 -16.11 -8.67
N GLU A 315 19.73 -16.12 -8.71
CA GLU A 315 20.49 -15.05 -9.37
C GLU A 315 20.15 -14.85 -10.86
N ARG A 316 19.81 -15.93 -11.57
CA ARG A 316 19.45 -15.88 -12.99
C ARG A 316 18.21 -16.71 -13.25
N THR A 317 17.20 -16.08 -13.84
CA THR A 317 15.95 -16.73 -14.25
C THR A 317 15.75 -16.51 -15.74
N THR A 318 15.65 -17.58 -16.53
CA THR A 318 15.40 -17.51 -17.97
C THR A 318 13.95 -17.83 -18.29
N VAL A 319 13.28 -16.89 -18.94
CA VAL A 319 11.86 -16.96 -19.29
C VAL A 319 11.72 -17.11 -20.79
N SER A 320 10.92 -18.08 -21.25
CA SER A 320 10.68 -18.30 -22.68
C SER A 320 9.49 -17.48 -23.15
N ILE A 321 9.76 -16.49 -24.00
CA ILE A 321 8.74 -15.58 -24.54
C ILE A 321 8.23 -16.12 -25.88
N HIS A 322 6.93 -16.39 -25.95
CA HIS A 322 6.26 -16.76 -27.19
C HIS A 322 5.99 -15.54 -28.06
N VAL A 323 6.37 -15.59 -29.33
CA VAL A 323 6.19 -14.50 -30.29
C VAL A 323 5.76 -15.03 -31.65
N ARG A 324 4.86 -14.27 -32.29
CA ARG A 324 4.41 -14.48 -33.66
C ARG A 324 4.85 -13.34 -34.55
N THR A 325 5.51 -13.66 -35.66
CA THR A 325 5.91 -12.67 -36.66
C THR A 325 4.84 -12.52 -37.73
N ARG A 326 4.37 -11.27 -37.91
CA ARG A 326 3.40 -10.89 -38.94
C ARG A 326 4.08 -10.37 -40.20
N ALA A 327 5.26 -9.77 -40.03
CA ALA A 327 6.11 -9.28 -41.12
C ALA A 327 7.59 -9.67 -40.91
N SER A 328 8.35 -9.67 -42.01
CA SER A 328 9.81 -9.83 -41.98
C SER A 328 10.49 -8.50 -41.66
N GLY A 329 11.72 -8.55 -41.18
CA GLY A 329 12.55 -7.40 -40.83
C GLY A 329 12.83 -7.28 -39.34
N ASP A 330 13.54 -6.21 -38.97
CA ASP A 330 13.92 -5.93 -37.60
C ASP A 330 12.80 -5.15 -36.91
N THR A 331 12.38 -5.62 -35.73
CA THR A 331 11.34 -4.98 -34.92
C THR A 331 11.87 -4.79 -33.50
N PRO A 332 11.91 -3.54 -32.99
CA PRO A 332 12.26 -3.30 -31.59
C PRO A 332 11.14 -3.79 -30.68
N VAL A 333 11.53 -4.44 -29.59
CA VAL A 333 10.66 -4.89 -28.51
C VAL A 333 11.16 -4.24 -27.23
N LEU A 334 10.29 -3.48 -26.58
CA LEU A 334 10.52 -2.96 -25.24
C LEU A 334 10.08 -4.03 -24.24
N ILE A 335 11.00 -4.40 -23.36
CA ILE A 335 10.77 -5.35 -22.28
C ILE A 335 10.90 -4.59 -20.96
N THR A 336 9.82 -4.56 -20.20
CA THR A 336 9.80 -3.95 -18.86
C THR A 336 9.54 -5.03 -17.82
N VAL A 337 10.23 -4.95 -16.68
CA VAL A 337 9.98 -5.78 -15.50
C VAL A 337 9.42 -4.85 -14.44
N ARG A 338 8.24 -5.20 -13.91
CA ARG A 338 7.50 -4.39 -12.94
C ARG A 338 7.18 -5.21 -11.70
N SER A 339 6.91 -4.55 -10.59
CA SER A 339 6.34 -5.18 -9.40
C SER A 339 4.95 -5.78 -9.72
N PRO A 340 4.50 -6.83 -9.02
CA PRO A 340 3.20 -7.46 -9.26
C PRO A 340 1.99 -6.53 -9.19
N ASP A 341 2.06 -5.49 -8.34
CA ASP A 341 1.05 -4.43 -8.20
C ASP A 341 1.10 -3.34 -9.29
N ASP A 342 2.02 -3.47 -10.25
CA ASP A 342 2.20 -2.58 -11.40
C ASP A 342 2.61 -1.13 -11.04
N GLN A 343 3.02 -0.87 -9.80
CA GLN A 343 3.35 0.48 -9.35
C GLN A 343 4.83 0.84 -9.57
N THR A 344 5.73 -0.14 -9.51
CA THR A 344 7.18 0.08 -9.59
C THR A 344 7.78 -0.53 -10.84
N LEU A 345 8.53 0.26 -11.60
CA LEU A 345 9.40 -0.23 -12.67
C LEU A 345 10.71 -0.71 -12.05
N LEU A 346 11.05 -1.98 -12.25
CA LEU A 346 12.24 -2.61 -11.70
C LEU A 346 13.38 -2.62 -12.71
N ALA A 347 13.08 -2.93 -13.97
CA ALA A 347 14.05 -2.90 -15.06
C ALA A 347 13.40 -2.64 -16.41
N GLU A 348 14.16 -2.07 -17.34
CA GLU A 348 13.75 -1.85 -18.73
C GLU A 348 14.89 -2.24 -19.68
N SER A 349 14.57 -2.87 -20.81
CA SER A 349 15.52 -3.18 -21.87
C SER A 349 14.87 -3.17 -23.25
N ARG A 350 15.67 -2.94 -24.30
CA ARG A 350 15.24 -2.99 -25.70
C ARG A 350 15.91 -4.13 -26.43
N TYR A 351 15.09 -5.02 -26.99
CA TYR A 351 15.51 -6.13 -27.81
C TYR A 351 15.22 -5.82 -29.28
N VAL A 352 16.11 -6.22 -30.18
CA VAL A 352 15.84 -6.21 -31.63
C VAL A 352 15.48 -7.62 -32.06
N VAL A 353 14.23 -7.82 -32.44
CA VAL A 353 13.75 -9.10 -32.96
C VAL A 353 13.82 -9.05 -34.49
N ARG A 354 14.75 -9.82 -35.05
CA ARG A 354 14.96 -9.98 -36.49
C ARG A 354 14.15 -11.14 -37.02
N SER A 355 13.15 -10.86 -37.87
CA SER A 355 12.34 -11.88 -38.53
C SER A 355 12.82 -12.13 -39.96
N THR A 356 13.29 -13.34 -40.24
CA THR A 356 13.64 -13.80 -41.60
C THR A 356 12.57 -14.69 -42.23
N ALA A 357 11.43 -14.87 -41.54
CA ALA A 357 10.37 -15.74 -42.00
C ALA A 357 9.80 -15.28 -43.36
N ILE A 358 9.83 -16.18 -44.34
CA ILE A 358 9.35 -15.93 -45.71
C ILE A 358 7.83 -15.69 -45.67
N SER A 359 7.36 -14.66 -46.38
CA SER A 359 5.92 -14.42 -46.50
C SER A 359 5.24 -15.63 -47.16
N GLY A 360 4.24 -16.23 -46.51
CA GLY A 360 3.51 -17.39 -47.04
C GLY A 360 2.86 -17.11 -48.41
N VAL A 361 2.55 -15.84 -48.70
CA VAL A 361 2.10 -15.38 -50.02
C VAL A 361 3.19 -15.59 -51.07
N GLY A 362 4.45 -15.37 -50.72
CA GLY A 362 5.59 -15.62 -51.59
C GLY A 362 5.73 -17.10 -51.96
N LEU A 363 5.48 -18.01 -51.00
CA LEU A 363 5.48 -19.46 -51.24
C LEU A 363 4.32 -19.88 -52.17
N VAL A 364 3.11 -19.36 -51.92
CA VAL A 364 1.94 -19.64 -52.76
C VAL A 364 2.13 -19.07 -54.17
N LEU A 365 2.70 -17.86 -54.29
CA LEU A 365 3.03 -17.25 -55.58
C LEU A 365 4.12 -18.03 -56.32
N THR A 366 5.14 -18.54 -55.64
CA THR A 366 6.18 -19.35 -56.29
C THR A 366 5.66 -20.72 -56.70
N LEU A 367 4.89 -21.40 -55.85
CA LEU A 367 4.20 -22.65 -56.23
C LEU A 367 3.20 -22.42 -57.36
N GLY A 368 2.43 -21.34 -57.30
CA GLY A 368 1.47 -20.95 -58.32
C GLY A 368 2.14 -20.61 -59.65
N ALA A 369 3.21 -19.83 -59.62
CA ALA A 369 4.02 -19.49 -60.80
C ALA A 369 4.70 -20.73 -61.38
N ALA A 370 5.25 -21.62 -60.53
CA ALA A 370 5.84 -22.88 -60.96
C ALA A 370 4.81 -23.81 -61.59
N ALA A 371 3.61 -23.93 -61.00
CA ALA A 371 2.51 -24.71 -61.55
C ALA A 371 2.03 -24.12 -62.88
N PHE A 372 1.87 -22.79 -62.96
CA PHE A 372 1.52 -22.10 -64.20
C PHE A 372 2.58 -22.34 -65.29
N LEU A 373 3.87 -22.21 -64.95
CA LEU A 373 4.98 -22.45 -65.87
C LEU A 373 5.00 -23.91 -66.35
N ALA A 374 4.77 -24.88 -65.48
CA ALA A 374 4.69 -26.29 -65.83
C ALA A 374 3.53 -26.58 -66.79
N VAL A 375 2.33 -26.02 -66.52
CA VAL A 375 1.16 -26.15 -67.38
C VAL A 375 1.41 -25.48 -68.74
N TRP A 376 2.01 -24.29 -68.75
CA TRP A 376 2.34 -23.57 -69.96
C TRP A 376 3.34 -24.33 -70.83
N TRP A 377 4.41 -24.85 -70.22
CA TRP A 377 5.45 -25.59 -70.92
C TRP A 377 4.92 -26.89 -71.54
N ALA A 378 4.11 -27.65 -70.79
CA ALA A 378 3.45 -28.85 -71.30
C ALA A 378 2.55 -28.54 -72.52
N ARG A 379 1.80 -27.44 -72.46
CA ARG A 379 0.88 -27.03 -73.53
C ARG A 379 1.62 -26.49 -74.76
N HIS A 380 2.76 -25.84 -74.59
CA HIS A 380 3.60 -25.36 -75.69
C HIS A 380 4.26 -26.53 -76.46
N TRP A 381 4.79 -27.52 -75.75
CA TRP A 381 5.45 -28.68 -76.37
C TRP A 381 4.48 -29.60 -77.13
N LEU A 382 3.25 -29.73 -76.63
CA LEU A 382 2.17 -30.47 -77.31
C LEU A 382 1.71 -29.81 -78.63
N ARG A 383 1.78 -28.48 -78.74
CA ARG A 383 1.44 -27.76 -79.99
C ARG A 383 2.56 -27.83 -81.02
N ALA A 384 3.82 -27.84 -80.60
CA ALA A 384 4.98 -27.98 -81.49
C ALA A 384 5.06 -29.35 -82.20
N ARG A 385 4.41 -30.39 -81.65
CA ARG A 385 4.32 -31.72 -82.29
C ARG A 385 3.27 -31.84 -83.41
N ARG A 386 2.35 -30.88 -83.57
CA ARG A 386 1.29 -30.94 -84.61
C ARG A 386 1.64 -30.22 -85.92
N ALA A 387 2.81 -29.59 -86.03
CA ALA A 387 3.26 -28.88 -87.24
C ALA A 387 4.34 -29.65 -88.06
N ARG A 388 4.41 -30.99 -87.95
CA ARG A 388 5.32 -31.83 -88.76
C ARG A 388 4.58 -32.90 -89.57
N ASN A 389 3.47 -32.53 -90.21
CA ASN A 389 2.84 -33.34 -91.25
C ASN A 389 2.51 -32.42 -92.44
N GLU A 390 3.53 -31.92 -93.13
CA GLU A 390 3.42 -31.49 -94.53
C GLU A 390 4.35 -32.40 -95.36
N PRO A 391 3.84 -33.17 -96.33
CA PRO A 391 4.67 -33.98 -97.21
C PRO A 391 5.29 -33.12 -98.33
N SER A 392 6.59 -33.30 -98.54
CA SER A 392 7.37 -32.75 -99.67
C SER A 392 6.92 -33.38 -101.00
N PRO A 393 6.64 -32.62 -102.08
CA PRO A 393 6.55 -33.17 -103.41
C PRO A 393 7.96 -33.46 -103.95
N ALA A 394 8.04 -34.56 -104.69
CA ALA A 394 9.26 -35.19 -105.19
C ALA A 394 9.93 -34.42 -106.33
N ASP A 395 11.25 -34.51 -106.34
CA ASP A 395 12.12 -34.15 -107.46
C ASP A 395 12.18 -35.31 -108.48
N SER A 396 11.93 -34.93 -109.73
CA SER A 396 12.25 -35.46 -111.08
C SER A 396 12.83 -36.88 -111.28
N PRO A 397 12.55 -37.49 -112.45
CA PRO A 397 13.63 -37.50 -113.46
C PRO A 397 13.19 -37.26 -114.92
N GLU A 398 14.08 -36.62 -115.66
CA GLU A 398 14.14 -36.49 -117.12
C GLU A 398 14.28 -37.83 -117.86
N PRO A 399 13.85 -37.87 -119.14
CA PRO A 399 14.66 -38.56 -120.14
C PRO A 399 14.89 -37.73 -121.42
N MET A 400 16.17 -37.73 -121.85
CA MET A 400 16.79 -37.52 -123.17
C MET A 400 16.18 -36.57 -124.20
#